data_AF-A0A9D2JCK8-F1
#
_entry.id   AF-A0A9D2JCK8-F1
#
_cell.length_a   1.000
_cell.length_b   1.000
_cell.length_c   1.000
_cell.angle_alpha   90.00
_cell.angle_beta   90.00
_cell.angle_gamma   90.00
#
_symmetry.space_group_name_H-M   'P 1'
#
loop_
_entity.id
_entity.type
_entity.pdbx_description
1 polymer ?
#
loop_
_entity_poly.entity_id
_entity_poly.type
_entity_poly.pdbx_seq_one_letter_code
_entity_poly.pdbx_strand_id
1 'polypeptide(L)' 'MDEMIEDCAPRMAEAMGWTVDESASLLGAVLPTLERWRDA' A
#
# COMPACT_ATOMS: atom_id res chain seq x y z
N MET A 1 1.91 -2.03 9.64
CA MET A 1 1.20 -1.67 8.39
C MET A 1 2.09 -0.81 7.53
N ASP A 2 2.67 0.24 8.10
CA ASP A 2 3.57 1.18 7.41
C ASP A 2 4.76 0.51 6.71
N GLU A 3 5.48 -0.43 7.36
CA GLU A 3 6.56 -1.19 6.70
C GLU A 3 6.11 -1.94 5.43
N MET A 4 4.86 -2.42 5.39
CA MET A 4 4.31 -3.09 4.20
C MET A 4 4.04 -2.07 3.09
N ILE A 5 3.52 -0.89 3.46
CA ILE A 5 3.27 0.20 2.53
C ILE A 5 4.59 0.70 1.93
N GLU A 6 5.61 0.89 2.77
CA GLU A 6 6.95 1.33 2.35
C GLU A 6 7.62 0.35 1.37
N ASP A 7 7.46 -0.97 1.58
CA ASP A 7 8.01 -1.99 0.66
C ASP A 7 7.18 -2.15 -0.63
N CYS A 8 5.85 -2.01 -0.55
CA CYS A 8 4.96 -2.31 -1.69
C CYS A 8 4.67 -1.10 -2.58
N ALA A 9 4.61 0.12 -2.04
CA ALA A 9 4.28 1.33 -2.80
C ALA A 9 5.26 1.59 -3.97
N PRO A 10 6.59 1.41 -3.82
CA PRO A 10 7.53 1.61 -4.93
C PRO A 10 7.34 0.62 -6.08
N ARG A 11 7.12 -0.67 -5.75
CA ARG A 11 6.90 -1.73 -6.76
C ARG A 11 5.60 -1.51 -7.53
N MET A 12 4.57 -1.04 -6.83
CA MET A 12 3.28 -0.74 -7.43
C MET A 12 3.35 0.52 -8.31
N ALA A 13 4.05 1.55 -7.86
CA ALA A 13 4.30 2.76 -8.63
C ALA A 13 4.98 2.46 -9.98
N GLU A 14 6.03 1.64 -9.97
CA GLU A 14 6.69 1.19 -11.22
C GLU A 14 5.75 0.38 -12.12
N ALA A 15 5.01 -0.58 -11.56
CA ALA A 15 4.15 -1.47 -12.34
C ALA A 15 2.95 -0.76 -12.97
N MET A 16 2.39 0.23 -12.28
CA MET A 16 1.18 0.95 -12.69
C MET A 16 1.48 2.30 -13.37
N GLY A 17 2.74 2.75 -13.35
CA GLY A 17 3.13 4.08 -13.80
C GLY A 17 2.57 5.21 -12.92
N TRP A 18 2.35 4.91 -11.64
CA TRP A 18 1.85 5.87 -10.64
C TRP A 18 3.00 6.47 -9.86
N THR A 19 2.72 7.51 -9.08
CA THR A 19 3.64 7.97 -8.05
C THR A 19 3.65 7.03 -6.85
N VAL A 20 4.74 7.09 -6.07
CA VAL A 20 4.84 6.35 -4.80
C VAL A 20 3.75 6.82 -3.83
N ASP A 21 3.45 8.13 -3.80
CA ASP A 21 2.43 8.69 -2.90
C ASP A 21 1.01 8.21 -3.24
N GLU A 22 0.67 8.12 -4.51
CA GLU A 22 -0.63 7.56 -4.95
C GLU A 22 -0.75 6.08 -4.58
N SER A 23 0.33 5.32 -4.77
CA SER A 23 0.39 3.90 -4.42
C SER A 23 0.30 3.70 -2.90
N ALA A 24 1.02 4.51 -2.12
CA ALA A 24 0.97 4.49 -0.66
C ALA A 24 -0.41 4.87 -0.14
N SER A 25 -1.06 5.87 -0.74
CA SER A 25 -2.41 6.28 -0.39
C SER A 25 -3.42 5.16 -0.61
N LEU A 26 -3.35 4.46 -1.75
CA LEU A 26 -4.23 3.32 -2.02
C LEU A 26 -3.96 2.17 -1.04
N LEU A 27 -2.69 1.82 -0.81
CA LEU A 27 -2.33 0.75 0.13
C LEU A 27 -2.81 1.08 1.55
N GLY A 28 -2.68 2.33 1.99
CA GLY A 28 -3.22 2.79 3.27
C GLY A 28 -4.75 2.70 3.36
N ALA A 29 -5.47 2.86 2.24
CA ALA A 29 -6.92 2.69 2.21
C ALA A 29 -7.36 1.22 2.16
N VAL A 30 -6.62 0.36 1.45
CA VAL A 30 -7.00 -1.04 1.19
C VAL A 30 -6.51 -1.98 2.28
N LEU A 31 -5.28 -1.85 2.77
CA LEU A 31 -4.69 -2.78 3.75
C LEU A 31 -5.55 -2.96 5.01
N PRO A 32 -6.14 -1.90 5.63
CA PRO A 32 -7.02 -2.07 6.79
C PRO A 32 -8.29 -2.88 6.53
N THR A 33 -8.71 -3.00 5.26
CA THR A 33 -9.91 -3.75 4.87
C THR A 33 -9.65 -5.25 4.73
N LEU A 34 -8.39 -5.67 4.67
CA LEU A 34 -8.00 -7.07 4.55
C LEU A 34 -8.02 -7.74 5.91
N GLU A 35 -8.64 -8.93 6.01
CA GLU A 35 -8.82 -9.65 7.29
C GLU A 35 -7.51 -9.87 8.07
N ARG A 36 -6.39 -10.06 7.37
CA ARG A 36 -5.06 -10.21 7.97
C ARG A 36 -4.61 -8.99 8.79
N TRP A 37 -5.09 -7.80 8.44
CA TRP A 37 -4.66 -6.52 8.99
C TRP A 37 -5.79 -5.72 9.64
N ARG A 38 -7.02 -6.22 9.60
CA ARG A 38 -8.21 -5.58 10.16
C ARG A 38 -8.18 -5.51 11.70
N ASP A 39 -7.55 -6.50 12.33
CA ASP A 39 -7.53 -6.67 13.79
C ASP A 39 -6.11 -6.46 14.39
N ALA A 40 -5.17 -5.96 13.58
CA ALA A 40 -3.75 -5.78 13.94
C ALA A 40 -3.45 -4.36 14.46
#